data_AF-A0A953VX48-F1
#
_entry.id   AF-A0A953VX48-F1
#
_cell.length_a   1.000
_cell.length_b   1.000
_cell.length_c   1.000
_cell.angle_alpha   90.00
_cell.angle_beta   90.00
_cell.angle_gamma   90.00
#
_symmetry.space_group_name_H-M   'P 1'
#
loop_
_entity.id
_entity.type
_entity.pdbx_description
1 polymer ?
#
loop_
_entity_poly.entity_id
_entity_poly.type
_entity_poly.pdbx_seq_one_letter_code
_entity_poly.pdbx_strand_id
1 'polypeptide(L)'
;MEGLISLAVKAIFVENLALSFFLGMCTFIAVSKKISTAIGLGISVTVVQAITVPANNLILTYLLAPGALSWAGFSDVDLTFLGLISYIGVIAAIVQILEMVLDKYFPPLYNALGIFLPLITVNCA
;
A
#
# COMPACT_ATOMS: atom_id res chain seq x y z
N MET A 1 18.40 -15.61 -24.27
CA MET A 1 16.97 -15.90 -24.07
C MET A 1 16.72 -16.70 -22.78
N GLU A 2 17.66 -17.54 -22.36
CA GLU A 2 17.61 -18.32 -21.11
C GLU A 2 17.52 -17.45 -19.84
N GLY A 3 18.19 -16.29 -19.81
CA GLY A 3 18.13 -15.35 -18.69
C GLY A 3 16.76 -14.69 -18.46
N LEU A 4 15.99 -14.43 -19.51
CA LEU A 4 14.64 -13.83 -19.39
C LEU A 4 13.62 -14.86 -18.87
N ILE A 5 13.77 -16.12 -19.28
CA ILE A 5 12.95 -17.23 -18.79
C ILE A 5 13.30 -17.52 -17.33
N SER A 6 14.59 -17.52 -16.97
CA SER A 6 15.04 -17.65 -15.58
C SER A 6 14.53 -16.51 -14.70
N LEU A 7 14.56 -15.26 -15.18
CA LEU A 7 14.00 -14.10 -14.48
C LEU A 7 12.48 -14.23 -14.29
N ALA A 8 11.76 -14.65 -15.33
CA ALA A 8 10.31 -14.85 -15.26
C ALA A 8 9.93 -15.94 -14.24
N VAL A 9 10.65 -17.08 -14.23
CA VAL A 9 10.42 -18.15 -13.26
C VAL A 9 10.73 -17.68 -11.83
N LYS A 10 11.82 -16.92 -11.64
CA LYS A 10 12.18 -16.34 -10.34
C LYS A 10 11.13 -15.35 -9.84
N ALA A 11 10.65 -14.45 -10.71
CA ALA A 11 9.66 -13.45 -10.36
C ALA A 11 8.27 -14.06 -10.03
N ILE A 12 7.84 -15.08 -10.77
CA ILE A 12 6.49 -15.68 -10.59
C ILE A 12 6.43 -16.60 -9.36
N PHE A 13 7.50 -17.36 -9.08
CA PHE A 13 7.46 -18.41 -8.05
C PHE A 13 8.33 -18.13 -6.82
N VAL A 14 9.49 -17.52 -6.98
CA VAL A 14 10.48 -17.40 -5.88
C VAL A 14 10.31 -16.09 -5.12
N GLU A 15 10.15 -14.99 -5.85
CA GLU A 15 10.06 -13.63 -5.27
C GLU A 15 8.63 -13.05 -5.30
N ASN A 16 7.63 -13.89 -5.61
CA ASN A 16 6.25 -13.45 -5.61
C ASN A 16 5.73 -13.27 -4.17
N LEU A 17 5.31 -12.04 -3.86
CA LEU A 17 4.84 -11.62 -2.53
C LEU A 17 3.71 -12.51 -1.97
N ALA A 18 2.79 -12.95 -2.83
CA ALA A 18 1.66 -13.78 -2.41
C ALA A 18 2.01 -15.26 -2.18
N LEU A 19 2.94 -15.82 -2.96
CA LEU A 19 3.28 -17.26 -2.89
C LEU A 19 4.40 -17.57 -1.88
N SER A 20 5.36 -16.66 -1.71
CA SER A 20 6.54 -16.89 -0.87
C SER A 20 6.41 -16.25 0.52
N PHE A 21 5.86 -15.03 0.58
CA PHE A 21 5.78 -14.26 1.83
C PHE A 21 4.39 -14.29 2.50
N PHE A 22 3.35 -14.79 1.81
CA PHE A 22 1.96 -14.83 2.31
C PHE A 22 1.39 -13.46 2.75
N LEU A 23 1.91 -12.35 2.21
CA LEU A 23 1.42 -11.00 2.48
C LEU A 23 0.21 -10.67 1.60
N GLY A 24 -0.75 -9.91 2.12
CA GLY A 24 -1.93 -9.44 1.36
C GLY A 24 -3.06 -10.45 1.14
N MET A 25 -3.00 -11.62 1.79
CA MET A 25 -3.96 -12.71 1.57
C MET A 25 -5.41 -12.39 1.98
N CYS A 26 -5.62 -11.52 2.97
CA CYS A 26 -6.95 -11.21 3.51
C CYS A 26 -7.88 -10.59 2.46
N THR A 27 -7.40 -9.59 1.73
CA THR A 27 -8.18 -8.91 0.67
C THR A 27 -8.24 -9.76 -0.60
N PHE A 28 -7.19 -10.52 -0.89
CA PHE A 28 -7.14 -11.45 -2.02
C PHE A 28 -8.21 -12.54 -1.92
N ILE A 29 -8.30 -13.26 -0.79
CA ILE A 29 -9.29 -14.33 -0.59
C ILE A 29 -10.72 -13.76 -0.60
N ALA A 30 -10.92 -12.57 -0.04
CA ALA A 30 -12.24 -11.95 0.05
C ALA A 30 -12.82 -11.54 -1.31
N VAL A 31 -12.00 -10.98 -2.21
CA VAL A 31 -12.49 -10.30 -3.44
C VAL A 31 -12.29 -11.13 -4.71
N SER A 32 -11.71 -12.33 -4.63
CA SER A 32 -11.45 -13.22 -5.78
C SER A 32 -12.70 -13.87 -6.42
N LYS A 33 -13.91 -13.65 -5.89
CA LYS A 33 -15.14 -14.27 -6.43
C LYS A 33 -15.59 -13.71 -7.79
N LYS A 34 -15.22 -12.47 -8.12
CA LYS A 34 -15.58 -11.82 -9.40
C LYS A 34 -14.35 -11.15 -9.99
N ILE A 35 -14.04 -11.46 -11.25
CA ILE A 35 -12.87 -10.93 -11.96
C ILE A 35 -12.95 -9.41 -12.10
N SER A 36 -14.13 -8.87 -12.41
CA SER A 36 -14.34 -7.42 -12.54
C SER A 36 -14.04 -6.64 -11.25
N THR A 37 -14.34 -7.21 -10.07
CA THR A 37 -14.04 -6.57 -8.79
C THR A 37 -12.59 -6.76 -8.37
N ALA A 38 -12.00 -7.92 -8.69
CA ALA A 38 -10.58 -8.20 -8.42
C ALA A 38 -9.66 -7.25 -9.20
N ILE A 39 -9.97 -6.98 -10.47
CA ILE A 39 -9.21 -6.02 -11.29
C ILE A 39 -9.32 -4.60 -10.71
N GLY A 40 -10.53 -4.18 -10.34
CA GLY A 40 -10.75 -2.86 -9.73
C GLY A 40 -10.03 -2.67 -8.39
N LEU A 41 -10.00 -3.72 -7.55
CA LEU A 41 -9.22 -3.73 -6.31
C LEU A 41 -7.71 -3.66 -6.59
N GLY A 42 -7.20 -4.45 -7.53
CA GLY A 42 -5.77 -4.46 -7.86
C GLY A 42 -5.26 -3.11 -8.36
N ILE A 43 -6.04 -2.45 -9.23
CA ILE A 43 -5.71 -1.09 -9.70
C ILE A 43 -5.74 -0.11 -8.53
N SER A 44 -6.76 -0.18 -7.67
CA SER A 44 -6.89 0.69 -6.50
C SER A 44 -5.69 0.57 -5.56
N VAL A 45 -5.28 -0.66 -5.22
CA VAL A 45 -4.12 -0.91 -4.34
C VAL A 45 -2.82 -0.43 -4.99
N THR A 46 -2.65 -0.65 -6.30
CA THR A 46 -1.47 -0.18 -7.04
C THR A 46 -1.35 1.34 -7.01
N VAL A 47 -2.46 2.06 -7.20
CA VAL A 47 -2.49 3.54 -7.14
C VAL A 47 -2.15 4.02 -5.74
N VAL A 48 -2.74 3.42 -4.70
CA VAL A 48 -2.44 3.80 -3.31
C VAL A 48 -0.96 3.57 -3.01
N GLN A 49 -0.41 2.38 -3.29
CA GLN A 49 1.00 2.07 -3.08
C GLN A 49 1.94 2.99 -3.87
N ALA A 50 1.62 3.29 -5.12
CA ALA A 50 2.44 4.17 -5.95
C ALA A 50 2.54 5.59 -5.36
N ILE A 51 1.55 6.04 -4.58
CA ILE A 51 1.55 7.36 -3.94
C ILE A 51 2.11 7.28 -2.51
N THR A 52 1.76 6.25 -1.74
CA THR A 52 2.18 6.12 -0.34
C THR A 52 3.66 5.80 -0.21
N VAL A 53 4.24 4.97 -1.08
CA VAL A 53 5.67 4.62 -1.03
C VAL A 53 6.58 5.85 -1.14
N PRO A 54 6.47 6.73 -2.16
CA PRO A 54 7.30 7.93 -2.22
C PRO A 54 6.97 8.93 -1.09
N ALA A 55 5.71 9.05 -0.68
CA ALA A 55 5.32 9.90 0.45
C ALA A 55 5.97 9.43 1.77
N ASN A 56 5.95 8.12 2.04
CA ASN A 56 6.57 7.52 3.21
C ASN A 56 8.09 7.64 3.17
N ASN A 57 8.72 7.55 1.99
CA ASN A 57 10.15 7.80 1.84
C ASN A 57 10.53 9.25 2.16
N LEU A 58 9.72 10.22 1.74
CA LEU A 58 9.89 11.63 2.12
C LEU A 58 9.74 11.81 3.63
N ILE A 59 8.74 11.19 4.25
CA ILE A 59 8.52 11.26 5.70
C ILE A 59 9.66 10.61 6.48
N LEU A 60 10.18 9.47 6.01
CA LEU A 60 11.35 8.84 6.61
C LEU A 60 12.56 9.77 6.59
N THR A 61 12.82 10.41 5.44
CA THR A 61 14.00 11.26 5.23
C THR A 61 13.90 12.61 5.94
N TYR A 62 12.70 13.20 6.02
CA TYR A 62 12.50 14.56 6.54
C TYR A 62 11.88 14.65 7.95
N LEU A 63 11.29 13.56 8.47
CA LEU A 63 10.61 13.55 9.78
C LEU A 63 11.14 12.50 10.77
N LEU A 64 11.54 11.31 10.32
CA LEU A 64 11.81 10.17 11.22
C LEU A 64 13.29 9.79 11.38
N ALA A 65 14.14 10.05 10.38
CA ALA A 65 15.55 9.69 10.46
C ALA A 65 16.28 10.44 11.60
N PRO A 66 17.33 9.84 12.21
CA PRO A 66 18.13 10.50 13.24
C PRO A 66 18.65 11.85 12.72
N GLY A 67 18.26 12.95 13.39
CA GLY A 67 18.63 14.31 12.98
C GLY A 67 17.77 14.98 11.89
N ALA A 68 16.68 14.34 11.43
CA ALA A 68 15.80 14.91 10.40
C ALA A 68 15.04 16.17 10.87
N LEU A 69 14.85 16.35 12.19
CA LEU A 69 14.29 17.56 12.79
C LEU A 69 15.30 18.72 12.96
N SER A 70 16.43 18.69 12.26
CA SER A 70 17.40 19.80 12.22
C SER A 70 16.79 21.13 11.75
N TRP A 71 15.70 21.08 10.96
CA TRP A 71 14.96 22.27 10.53
C TRP A 71 14.03 22.85 11.61
N ALA A 72 13.72 22.10 12.68
CA ALA A 72 12.81 22.49 13.77
C ALA A 72 13.54 22.69 15.12
N GLY A 73 14.87 22.56 15.16
CA GLY A 73 15.69 22.85 16.34
C GLY A 73 15.84 21.73 17.38
N PHE A 74 15.37 20.52 17.08
CA PHE A 74 15.50 19.34 17.95
C PHE A 74 16.33 18.24 17.25
N SER A 75 17.64 18.29 17.46
CA SER A 75 18.62 17.47 16.70
C SER A 75 18.80 16.03 17.22
N ASP A 76 18.40 15.73 18.45
CA ASP A 76 18.71 14.47 19.16
C ASP A 76 17.49 13.57 19.42
N VAL A 77 16.31 13.89 18.87
CA VAL A 77 15.10 13.08 19.10
C VAL A 77 14.95 12.04 18.01
N ASP A 78 15.15 10.76 18.36
CA ASP A 78 14.84 9.62 17.50
C ASP A 78 13.33 9.34 17.50
N LEU A 79 12.61 9.83 16.50
CA LEU A 79 11.18 9.55 16.29
C LEU A 79 10.91 8.22 15.57
N THR A 80 11.93 7.36 15.41
CA THR A 80 11.81 6.04 14.76
C THR A 80 10.67 5.19 15.36
N PHE A 81 10.40 5.31 16.66
CA PHE A 81 9.27 4.61 17.32
C PHE A 81 7.89 5.04 16.80
N LEU A 82 7.73 6.31 16.39
CA LEU A 82 6.48 6.84 15.84
C LEU A 82 6.30 6.51 14.35
N GLY A 83 7.30 5.91 13.71
CA GLY A 83 7.31 5.76 12.27
C GLY A 83 6.16 4.90 11.74
N LEU A 84 5.89 3.77 12.41
CA LEU A 84 4.79 2.88 12.03
C LEU A 84 3.43 3.59 12.07
N ILE A 85 3.18 4.37 13.12
CA ILE A 85 1.94 5.13 13.29
C ILE A 85 1.82 6.22 12.22
N SER A 86 2.93 6.90 11.90
CA SER A 86 2.95 7.92 10.85
C SER A 86 2.63 7.33 9.47
N TYR A 87 3.19 6.17 9.12
CA TYR A 87 2.93 5.51 7.84
C TYR A 87 1.48 5.06 7.73
N ILE A 88 0.92 4.48 8.79
CA ILE A 88 -0.51 4.09 8.82
C ILE A 88 -1.40 5.34 8.65
N GLY A 89 -1.06 6.46 9.29
CA GLY A 89 -1.81 7.71 9.15
C GLY A 89 -1.81 8.27 7.72
N VAL A 90 -0.66 8.22 7.04
CA VAL A 90 -0.52 8.67 5.64
C VAL A 90 -1.31 7.78 4.69
N ILE A 91 -1.22 6.45 4.89
CA ILE A 91 -1.98 5.49 4.10
C ILE A 91 -3.48 5.70 4.33
N ALA A 92 -3.92 5.90 5.58
CA ALA A 92 -5.32 6.17 5.90
C ALA A 92 -5.85 7.43 5.21
N ALA A 93 -5.08 8.53 5.21
CA ALA A 93 -5.47 9.76 4.52
C ALA A 93 -5.64 9.55 3.00
N ILE A 94 -4.72 8.79 2.37
CA ILE A 94 -4.79 8.51 0.93
C ILE A 94 -5.95 7.57 0.59
N VAL A 95 -6.19 6.53 1.39
CA VAL A 95 -7.33 5.62 1.21
C VAL A 95 -8.65 6.35 1.40
N GLN A 96 -8.73 7.31 2.33
CA GLN A 96 -9.92 8.14 2.51
C GLN A 96 -10.24 8.97 1.26
N ILE A 97 -9.21 9.53 0.62
CA ILE A 97 -9.37 10.25 -0.66
C ILE A 97 -9.85 9.28 -1.75
N LEU A 98 -9.28 8.08 -1.81
CA LEU A 98 -9.70 7.06 -2.77
C LEU A 98 -11.17 6.67 -2.58
N GLU A 99 -11.66 6.56 -1.34
CA GLU A 99 -13.07 6.27 -1.03
C GLU A 99 -14.00 7.31 -1.66
N MET A 100 -13.71 8.60 -1.48
CA MET A 100 -14.48 9.69 -2.06
C MET A 100 -14.44 9.69 -3.60
N VAL A 101 -13.31 9.28 -4.20
CA VAL A 101 -13.17 9.18 -5.67
C VAL A 101 -13.98 8.00 -6.23
N LEU A 102 -13.93 6.84 -5.56
CA LEU A 102 -14.64 5.64 -6.00
C LEU A 102 -16.15 5.78 -5.89
N ASP A 103 -16.66 6.43 -4.83
CA ASP A 103 -18.09 6.72 -4.69
C ASP A 103 -18.61 7.62 -5.84
N LYS A 104 -17.81 8.62 -6.24
CA LYS A 104 -18.20 9.57 -7.29
C LYS A 104 -18.11 9.03 -8.72
N TYR A 105 -17.05 8.31 -9.06
CA TYR A 105 -16.80 7.87 -10.45
C TYR A 105 -17.19 6.42 -10.71
N PHE A 106 -17.13 5.54 -9.71
CA PHE A 106 -17.32 4.09 -9.87
C PHE A 106 -18.24 3.49 -8.79
N PRO A 107 -19.53 3.90 -8.72
CA PRO A 107 -20.49 3.37 -7.76
C PRO A 107 -20.69 1.84 -7.78
N PRO A 108 -20.62 1.09 -8.91
CA PRO A 108 -20.71 -0.36 -8.85
C PRO A 108 -19.51 -1.01 -8.15
N LEU A 109 -18.32 -0.40 -8.23
CA LEU A 109 -17.12 -0.92 -7.60
C LEU A 109 -17.11 -0.59 -6.10
N TYR A 110 -17.57 0.61 -5.73
CA TYR A 110 -17.76 1.01 -4.34
C TYR A 110 -18.77 0.08 -3.61
N ASN A 111 -19.90 -0.24 -4.23
CA ASN A 111 -20.87 -1.18 -3.65
C ASN A 111 -20.32 -2.61 -3.51
N ALA A 112 -19.38 -3.02 -4.37
CA ALA A 112 -18.78 -4.35 -4.31
C ALA A 112 -17.63 -4.45 -3.28
N LEU A 113 -16.91 -3.35 -3.06
CA LEU A 113 -15.73 -3.32 -2.17
C LEU A 113 -15.98 -2.59 -0.84
N GLY A 114 -17.14 -1.96 -0.61
CA GLY A 114 -17.32 -0.92 0.43
C GLY A 114 -16.71 -1.21 1.80
N ILE A 115 -16.93 -2.39 2.37
CA ILE A 115 -16.39 -2.76 3.70
C ILE A 115 -14.88 -3.04 3.66
N PHE A 116 -14.35 -3.37 2.48
CA PHE A 116 -12.94 -3.73 2.26
C PHE A 116 -12.07 -2.53 1.86
N LEU A 117 -12.65 -1.38 1.48
CA LEU A 117 -11.89 -0.15 1.19
C LEU A 117 -11.04 0.30 2.39
N PRO A 118 -11.61 0.40 3.62
CA PRO A 118 -10.82 0.75 4.79
C PRO A 118 -9.77 -0.30 5.15
N LEU A 119 -10.00 -1.58 4.82
CA LEU A 119 -9.02 -2.65 5.02
C LEU A 119 -7.77 -2.52 4.13
N ILE A 120 -7.79 -1.64 3.11
CA ILE A 120 -6.59 -1.31 2.33
C ILE A 120 -5.53 -0.64 3.21
N THR A 121 -5.95 0.11 4.24
CA THR A 121 -5.04 0.81 5.16
C THR A 121 -4.15 -0.12 5.97
N VAL A 122 -4.63 -1.33 6.23
CA VAL A 122 -3.94 -2.39 6.96
C VAL A 122 -3.53 -3.54 6.03
N ASN A 123 -3.51 -3.29 4.72
CA ASN A 123 -3.03 -4.28 3.77
C ASN A 123 -1.53 -4.50 4.00
N CYS A 124 -1.16 -5.78 4.14
CA CYS A 124 0.21 -6.16 4.44
C CYS A 124 1.12 -6.18 3.19
N ALA A 125 0.58 -5.93 2.00
CA ALA A 125 1.30 -5.96 0.72
C ALA A 125 1.77 -4.58 0.27
#